data_AF-W6TPK3-F1
#
_entry.id   AF-W6TPK3-F1
#
_cell.length_a   1.000
_cell.length_b   1.000
_cell.length_c   1.000
_cell.angle_alpha   90.00
_cell.angle_beta   90.00
_cell.angle_gamma   90.00
#
_symmetry.space_group_name_H-M   'P 1'
#
loop_
_entity.id
_entity.type
_entity.pdbx_description
1 polymer ?
#
loop_
_entity_poly.entity_id
_entity_poly.type
_entity_poly.pdbx_seq_one_letter_code
_entity_poly.pdbx_strand_id
1 'polypeptide(L)'
;MDHPYKSELLVNLKAHYLGRNWRSISYFDTKRDEILFVLPETDDVSHALNNLYEVLGTLPEIDYPKERVVISFCYENGDSYCSRLINPNKQDEINLALIGYRPERKIRPEELQEME
;
A
#
# COMPACT_ATOMS: atom_id res chain seq x y z
N MET A 1 -18.28 -0.41 -0.63
CA MET A 1 -18.51 0.44 0.56
C MET A 1 -17.69 1.70 0.36
N ASP A 2 -18.12 2.81 0.92
CA ASP A 2 -17.28 4.00 0.95
C ASP A 2 -16.11 3.74 1.90
N HIS A 3 -14.88 3.98 1.46
CA HIS A 3 -13.65 3.75 2.23
C HIS A 3 -12.94 5.10 2.43
N PRO A 4 -13.52 6.01 3.23
CA PRO A 4 -13.10 7.40 3.27
C PRO A 4 -11.67 7.56 3.78
N TYR A 5 -11.28 6.80 4.82
CA TYR A 5 -9.92 6.83 5.34
C TYR A 5 -8.92 6.32 4.28
N LYS A 6 -9.22 5.20 3.61
CA LYS A 6 -8.31 4.65 2.58
C LYS A 6 -8.19 5.56 1.37
N SER A 7 -9.30 6.19 0.99
CA SER A 7 -9.37 7.09 -0.17
C SER A 7 -8.56 8.36 0.10
N GLU A 8 -8.72 8.96 1.28
CA GLU A 8 -7.94 10.12 1.68
C GLU A 8 -6.45 9.78 1.88
N LEU A 9 -6.15 8.62 2.47
CA LEU A 9 -4.78 8.11 2.59
C LEU A 9 -4.13 7.94 1.21
N LEU A 10 -4.84 7.39 0.23
CA LEU A 10 -4.36 7.25 -1.14
C LEU A 10 -4.08 8.62 -1.76
N VAL A 11 -4.97 9.61 -1.59
CA VAL A 11 -4.78 10.98 -2.09
C VAL A 11 -3.54 11.62 -1.46
N ASN A 12 -3.37 11.50 -0.15
CA ASN A 12 -2.24 12.07 0.58
C ASN A 12 -0.91 11.41 0.17
N LEU A 13 -0.89 10.08 0.01
CA LEU A 13 0.29 9.36 -0.47
C LEU A 13 0.63 9.70 -1.93
N LYS A 14 -0.37 9.80 -2.81
CA LYS A 14 -0.18 10.26 -4.20
C LYS A 14 0.44 11.66 -4.23
N ALA A 15 -0.04 12.57 -3.39
CA ALA A 15 0.52 13.92 -3.28
C ALA A 15 1.98 13.90 -2.78
N HIS A 16 2.30 13.05 -1.80
CA HIS A 16 3.66 12.90 -1.28
C HIS A 16 4.64 12.37 -2.34
N TYR A 17 4.24 11.38 -3.12
CA TYR A 17 5.07 10.78 -4.16
C TYR A 17 4.98 11.49 -5.53
N LEU A 18 4.36 12.65 -5.58
CA LEU A 18 4.21 13.42 -6.81
C LEU A 18 5.59 13.72 -7.42
N GLY A 19 5.76 13.42 -8.71
CA GLY A 19 7.01 13.62 -9.44
C GLY A 19 8.00 12.45 -9.39
N ARG A 20 7.70 11.36 -8.66
CA ARG A 20 8.52 10.13 -8.63
C ARG A 20 8.29 9.19 -9.83
N ASN A 21 7.36 9.50 -10.73
CA ASN A 21 6.88 8.60 -11.79
C ASN A 21 6.31 7.26 -11.27
N TRP A 22 5.80 7.23 -10.05
CA TRP A 22 5.15 6.05 -9.49
C TRP A 22 3.70 6.00 -9.96
N ARG A 23 3.24 4.80 -10.31
CA ARG A 23 1.81 4.52 -10.49
C ARG A 23 1.23 3.98 -9.20
N SER A 24 -0.08 4.12 -9.02
CA SER A 24 -0.76 3.59 -7.84
C SER A 24 -2.08 2.95 -8.22
N ILE A 25 -2.33 1.75 -7.73
CA ILE A 25 -3.54 0.98 -7.99
C ILE A 25 -4.21 0.68 -6.64
N SER A 26 -5.52 0.91 -6.54
CA SER A 26 -6.28 0.65 -5.32
C SER A 26 -7.18 -0.58 -5.49
N TYR A 27 -7.07 -1.52 -4.57
CA TYR A 27 -7.99 -2.65 -4.44
C TYR A 27 -8.75 -2.50 -3.12
N PHE A 28 -9.80 -1.69 -3.12
CA PHE A 28 -10.71 -1.49 -1.99
C PHE A 28 -12.00 -2.28 -2.23
N ASP A 29 -11.90 -3.59 -2.22
CA ASP A 29 -12.99 -4.50 -2.48
C ASP A 29 -13.24 -5.42 -1.27
N THR A 30 -14.22 -6.32 -1.36
CA THR A 30 -14.58 -7.21 -0.24
C THR A 30 -13.48 -8.22 0.12
N LYS A 31 -12.44 -8.37 -0.70
CA LYS A 31 -11.33 -9.30 -0.53
C LYS A 31 -10.01 -8.59 -0.22
N ARG A 32 -9.89 -7.30 -0.55
CA ARG A 32 -8.63 -6.56 -0.50
C ARG A 32 -8.85 -5.17 0.09
N ASP A 33 -7.86 -4.77 0.89
CA ASP A 33 -7.74 -3.44 1.47
C ASP A 33 -6.41 -2.81 1.03
N GLU A 34 -6.05 -2.93 -0.25
CA GLU A 34 -4.67 -2.70 -0.71
C GLU A 34 -4.51 -1.40 -1.52
N ILE A 35 -3.46 -0.65 -1.21
CA ILE A 35 -2.89 0.39 -2.08
C ILE A 35 -1.55 -0.13 -2.59
N LEU A 36 -1.47 -0.42 -3.89
CA LEU A 36 -0.26 -0.88 -4.55
C LEU A 36 0.41 0.30 -5.27
N PHE A 37 1.64 0.61 -4.92
CA PHE A 37 2.51 1.52 -5.68
C PHE A 37 3.40 0.71 -6.62
N VAL A 38 3.41 1.09 -7.90
CA VAL A 38 4.23 0.49 -8.93
C VAL A 38 5.34 1.46 -9.29
N LEU A 39 6.59 1.04 -9.05
CA LEU A 39 7.79 1.86 -9.16
C LEU A 39 8.54 1.53 -10.45
N PRO A 40 9.17 2.54 -11.09
CA PRO A 40 10.17 2.26 -12.12
C PRO A 40 11.38 1.54 -11.51
N GLU A 41 12.10 0.77 -12.33
CA GLU A 41 13.32 0.06 -11.89
C GLU A 41 14.46 1.00 -11.43
N THR A 42 14.34 2.31 -11.66
CA THR A 42 15.29 3.32 -11.18
C THR A 42 15.19 3.59 -9.68
N ASP A 43 14.06 3.24 -9.06
CA ASP A 43 13.82 3.45 -7.64
C ASP A 43 13.97 2.12 -6.86
N ASP A 44 14.20 2.20 -5.55
CA ASP A 44 14.35 1.01 -4.70
C ASP A 44 13.06 0.73 -3.92
N VAL A 45 12.40 -0.37 -4.28
CA VAL A 45 11.17 -0.86 -3.63
C VAL A 45 11.38 -1.18 -2.15
N SER A 46 12.54 -1.71 -1.75
CA SER A 46 12.85 -1.97 -0.34
C SER A 46 13.05 -0.68 0.44
N HIS A 47 13.68 0.32 -0.17
CA HIS A 47 13.83 1.65 0.42
C HIS A 47 12.46 2.31 0.62
N ALA A 48 11.58 2.25 -0.38
CA ALA A 48 10.20 2.76 -0.29
C ALA A 48 9.43 2.14 0.89
N LEU A 49 9.52 0.81 1.04
CA LEU A 49 8.89 0.10 2.16
C LEU A 49 9.47 0.51 3.52
N ASN A 50 10.79 0.62 3.63
CA ASN A 50 11.46 0.97 4.88
C ASN A 50 11.17 2.40 5.32
N ASN A 51 10.96 3.31 4.36
CA ASN A 51 10.63 4.71 4.63
C ASN A 51 9.14 4.95 4.89
N LEU A 52 8.27 3.95 4.67
CA LEU A 52 6.81 4.15 4.68
C LEU A 52 6.28 4.78 5.98
N TYR A 53 6.73 4.34 7.16
CA TYR A 53 6.20 4.90 8.42
C TYR A 53 6.64 6.35 8.65
N GLU A 54 7.83 6.72 8.18
CA GLU A 54 8.27 8.12 8.22
C GLU A 54 7.38 8.96 7.33
N VAL A 55 7.13 8.51 6.09
CA VAL A 55 6.20 9.17 5.16
C VAL A 55 4.82 9.34 5.81
N LEU A 56 4.25 8.27 6.36
CA LEU A 56 2.95 8.30 7.04
C LEU A 56 2.91 9.31 8.20
N GLY A 57 4.02 9.50 8.91
CA GLY A 57 4.15 10.50 9.98
C GLY A 57 4.19 11.95 9.49
N THR A 58 4.41 12.18 8.20
CA THR A 58 4.42 13.52 7.58
C THR A 58 3.12 13.90 6.88
N LEU A 59 2.20 12.94 6.70
CA LEU A 59 0.93 13.19 6.01
C LEU A 59 -0.02 14.03 6.90
N PRO A 60 -0.96 14.78 6.28
CA PRO A 60 -2.05 15.41 7.02
C PRO A 60 -2.82 14.41 7.87
N GLU A 61 -3.33 14.87 9.02
CA GLU A 61 -4.24 14.08 9.84
C GLU A 61 -5.56 13.85 9.10
N ILE A 62 -6.09 12.63 9.18
CA ILE A 62 -7.32 12.19 8.51
C ILE A 62 -8.43 12.10 9.57
N ASP A 63 -9.54 12.82 9.37
CA ASP A 63 -10.67 12.91 10.32
C ASP A 63 -11.65 11.72 10.25
N TYR A 64 -11.19 10.60 9.69
CA TYR A 64 -11.98 9.37 9.54
C TYR A 64 -11.46 8.25 10.45
N PRO A 65 -12.34 7.34 10.90
CA PRO A 65 -11.91 6.15 11.61
C PRO A 65 -10.84 5.40 10.81
N LYS A 66 -9.74 5.08 11.48
CA LYS A 66 -8.62 4.34 10.88
C LYS A 66 -9.11 2.97 10.38
N GLU A 67 -9.12 2.82 9.07
CA GLU A 67 -9.40 1.54 8.41
C GLU A 67 -8.10 0.74 8.27
N ARG A 68 -8.22 -0.59 8.32
CA ARG A 68 -7.14 -1.52 7.97
C ARG A 68 -6.78 -1.33 6.50
N VAL A 69 -5.49 -1.15 6.20
CA VAL A 69 -4.97 -0.97 4.83
C VAL A 69 -3.66 -1.72 4.67
N VAL A 70 -3.50 -2.44 3.56
CA VAL A 70 -2.20 -2.95 3.11
C VAL A 70 -1.61 -1.91 2.15
N ILE A 71 -0.42 -1.42 2.44
CA ILE A 71 0.34 -0.61 1.48
C ILE A 71 1.45 -1.50 0.93
N SER A 72 1.48 -1.65 -0.39
CA SER A 72 2.41 -2.51 -1.09
C SER A 72 3.16 -1.76 -2.19
N PHE A 73 4.30 -2.33 -2.57
CA PHE A 73 5.21 -1.79 -3.57
C PHE A 73 5.68 -2.93 -4.46
N CYS A 74 5.80 -2.69 -5.77
CA CYS A 74 6.48 -3.60 -6.70
C CYS A 74 7.07 -2.82 -7.88
N TYR A 75 7.88 -3.49 -8.69
CA TYR A 75 8.30 -2.95 -9.99
C TYR A 75 7.22 -3.10 -11.06
N GLU A 76 7.39 -2.44 -12.20
CA GLU A 76 6.47 -2.47 -13.35
C GLU A 76 6.22 -3.87 -13.92
N ASN A 77 7.13 -4.81 -13.70
CA ASN A 77 7.00 -6.20 -14.09
C ASN A 77 6.31 -7.08 -13.01
N GLY A 78 5.98 -6.51 -11.84
CA GLY A 78 5.38 -7.19 -10.70
C GLY A 78 6.37 -7.85 -9.73
N ASP A 79 7.67 -7.75 -9.98
CA ASP A 79 8.71 -8.29 -9.13
C ASP A 79 8.96 -7.44 -7.88
N SER A 80 9.71 -8.02 -6.94
CA SER A 80 10.10 -7.39 -5.67
C SER A 80 8.90 -6.88 -4.87
N TYR A 81 7.76 -7.56 -4.99
CA TYR A 81 6.59 -7.24 -4.19
C TYR A 81 6.95 -7.26 -2.70
N CYS A 82 6.63 -6.17 -2.01
CA CYS A 82 6.69 -6.10 -0.57
C CYS A 82 5.53 -5.26 -0.04
N SER A 83 5.17 -5.47 1.22
CA SER A 83 4.02 -4.79 1.81
C SER A 83 4.15 -4.57 3.31
N ARG A 84 3.34 -3.63 3.78
CA ARG A 84 3.14 -3.32 5.20
C ARG A 84 1.65 -3.23 5.48
N LEU A 85 1.26 -3.79 6.61
CA LEU A 85 -0.08 -3.63 7.13
C LEU A 85 -0.15 -2.38 8.01
N ILE A 86 -1.13 -1.52 7.71
CA ILE A 86 -1.44 -0.28 8.40
C ILE A 86 -2.78 -0.46 9.11
N ASN A 87 -2.84 -0.03 10.37
CA ASN A 87 -3.99 -0.21 11.25
C ASN A 87 -4.45 -1.68 11.31
N PRO A 88 -3.58 -2.62 11.75
CA PRO A 88 -3.93 -4.02 11.85
C PRO A 88 -5.14 -4.22 12.76
N ASN A 89 -6.00 -5.19 12.44
CA ASN A 89 -7.01 -5.63 13.39
C ASN A 89 -6.41 -6.60 14.41
N LYS A 90 -7.16 -6.94 15.45
CA LYS A 90 -6.69 -7.84 16.53
C LYS A 90 -6.21 -9.20 16.02
N GLN A 91 -6.81 -9.74 14.97
CA GLN A 91 -6.40 -11.00 14.38
C GLN A 91 -5.09 -10.87 13.60
N ASP A 92 -4.91 -9.76 12.87
CA ASP A 92 -3.65 -9.45 12.19
C ASP A 92 -2.50 -9.34 13.19
N GLU A 93 -2.71 -8.66 14.33
CA GLU A 93 -1.71 -8.54 15.40
C GLU A 93 -1.30 -9.91 15.96
N ILE A 94 -2.27 -10.80 16.18
CA ILE A 94 -2.03 -12.19 16.62
C ILE A 94 -1.21 -12.94 15.55
N ASN A 95 -1.60 -12.84 14.28
CA ASN A 95 -0.90 -13.52 13.19
C ASN A 95 0.54 -12.98 13.01
N LEU A 96 0.73 -11.67 13.14
CA LEU A 96 2.05 -11.03 13.12
C LEU A 96 2.94 -11.55 14.26
N ALA A 97 2.41 -11.63 15.48
CA ALA A 97 3.18 -12.06 16.65
C ALA A 97 3.51 -13.56 16.62
N LEU A 98 2.59 -14.40 16.13
CA LEU A 98 2.74 -15.86 16.17
C LEU A 98 3.56 -16.43 15.02
N ILE A 99 3.36 -15.92 13.79
CA ILE A 99 3.94 -16.50 12.58
C ILE A 99 4.66 -15.48 11.70
N GLY A 100 4.79 -14.23 12.17
CA GLY A 100 5.42 -13.17 11.39
C GLY A 100 4.65 -12.82 10.12
N TYR A 101 3.33 -13.06 10.09
CA TYR A 101 2.52 -12.93 8.87
C TYR A 101 2.67 -11.54 8.25
N ARG A 102 3.14 -11.49 7.00
CA ARG A 102 3.10 -10.29 6.16
C ARG A 102 2.18 -10.55 4.97
N PRO A 103 1.40 -9.57 4.51
CA PRO A 103 0.58 -9.71 3.31
C PRO A 103 1.45 -9.88 2.05
N GLU A 104 2.00 -11.06 1.83
CA GLU A 104 2.81 -11.40 0.66
C GLU A 104 1.95 -12.03 -0.44
N ARG A 105 2.12 -11.56 -1.67
CA ARG A 105 1.47 -12.15 -2.84
C ARG A 105 2.31 -11.97 -4.09
N LYS A 106 2.04 -12.78 -5.11
CA LYS A 106 2.55 -12.56 -6.45
C LYS A 106 1.61 -11.63 -7.20
N ILE A 107 2.14 -10.55 -7.76
CA ILE A 107 1.38 -9.68 -8.66
C ILE A 107 1.22 -10.38 -10.00
N ARG A 108 -0.01 -10.46 -10.50
CA ARG A 108 -0.24 -10.97 -11.86
C ARG A 108 -0.15 -9.82 -12.86
N PRO A 109 0.40 -10.02 -14.07
CA PRO A 109 0.55 -8.95 -15.06
C PRO A 109 -0.76 -8.22 -15.40
N GLU A 110 -1.90 -8.92 -15.35
CA GLU A 110 -3.22 -8.33 -15.63
C GLU A 110 -3.65 -7.33 -14.55
N GLU A 111 -3.07 -7.42 -13.35
CA GLU A 111 -3.34 -6.49 -12.26
C GLU A 111 -2.59 -5.16 -12.41
N LEU A 112 -1.55 -5.12 -13.24
CA LEU A 112 -0.69 -3.95 -13.50
C LEU A 112 -1.11 -3.13 -14.71
N GLN A 113 -1.96 -3.73 -15.57
CA GLN A 113 -2.62 -3.04 -16.67
C GLN A 113 -3.74 -2.20 -16.05
N GLU A 114 -3.56 -0.88 -16.00
CA GLU A 114 -4.65 0.01 -15.59
C GLU A 114 -5.84 -0.22 -16.53
N MET A 115 -7.01 -0.50 -15.94
CA MET A 115 -8.26 -0.25 -16.64
C MET A 115 -8.37 1.27 -16.75
N GLU A 116 -8.27 1.80 -17.97
CA GLU A 116 -8.55 3.20 -18.32
C GLU A 116 -9.87 3.71 -17.71
#